data_AF-A0A5B7CF75-F1
#
_entry.id   AF-A0A5B7CF75-F1
#
_cell.length_a   1.000
_cell.length_b   1.000
_cell.length_c   1.000
_cell.angle_alpha   90.00
_cell.angle_beta   90.00
_cell.angle_gamma   90.00
#
_symmetry.space_group_name_H-M   'P 1'
#
loop_
_entity.id
_entity.type
_entity.pdbx_description
1 polymer ?
#
loop_
_entity_poly.entity_id
_entity_poly.type
_entity_poly.pdbx_seq_one_letter_code
_entity_poly.pdbx_strand_id
1 'polypeptide(L)'
;MAVNYTVEYLECYESGIFAPDTIPPPTGLVLTAAVHIYLVVVLGTLCNSVAIWCVVTCKKTRMAVKVLLCSVFVPVLLICLVTRSMRSEMILALFYCDRERITVIYRVVTMVSYSFLAQMELACITALAIIRTVAVWSSKRHAIKLRVAVIVVISILIYSFITGVVSQG
;
A
#
# COMPACT_ATOMS: atom_id res chain seq x y z
N MET A 1 4.88 -11.25 -33.96
CA MET A 1 3.91 -10.14 -33.89
C MET A 1 4.60 -8.97 -33.20
N ALA A 2 5.28 -8.12 -33.97
CA ALA A 2 6.11 -7.02 -33.46
C ALA A 2 5.86 -5.74 -34.30
N VAL A 3 4.59 -5.44 -34.53
CA VAL A 3 4.14 -4.32 -35.37
C VAL A 3 3.02 -3.60 -34.61
N ASN A 4 3.33 -2.43 -34.06
CA ASN A 4 2.46 -1.25 -33.79
C ASN A 4 2.77 -0.45 -32.52
N TYR A 5 3.58 -0.95 -31.57
CA TYR A 5 3.80 -0.23 -30.31
C TYR A 5 4.59 1.09 -30.46
N THR A 6 5.33 1.28 -31.54
CA THR A 6 6.09 2.52 -31.79
C THR A 6 5.22 3.66 -32.32
N VAL A 7 4.05 3.38 -32.90
CA VAL A 7 3.17 4.39 -33.51
C VAL A 7 2.24 5.01 -32.45
N GLU A 8 1.62 4.20 -31.58
CA GLU A 8 0.81 4.67 -30.45
C GLU A 8 1.62 5.55 -29.46
N TYR A 9 2.91 5.26 -29.29
CA TYR A 9 3.78 6.04 -28.40
C TYR A 9 4.12 7.44 -28.92
N LEU A 10 4.16 7.63 -30.25
CA LEU A 10 4.40 8.94 -30.86
C LEU A 10 3.17 9.85 -30.68
N GLU A 11 1.96 9.27 -30.78
CA GLU A 11 0.69 9.97 -30.54
C GLU A 11 0.54 10.41 -29.08
N CYS A 12 1.00 9.61 -28.11
CA CYS A 12 1.08 9.99 -26.69
C CYS A 12 2.00 11.21 -26.42
N TYR A 13 3.10 11.33 -27.19
CA TYR A 13 4.05 12.44 -27.08
C TYR A 13 3.46 13.73 -27.66
N GLU A 14 2.84 13.66 -28.84
CA GLU A 14 2.11 14.80 -29.42
C GLU A 14 0.89 15.23 -28.59
N SER A 15 0.26 14.28 -27.88
CA SER A 15 -0.87 14.56 -26.98
C SER A 15 -0.49 15.31 -25.69
N GLY A 16 0.80 15.56 -25.45
CA GLY A 16 1.30 16.31 -24.29
C GLY A 16 1.14 15.59 -22.95
N ILE A 17 1.11 14.25 -22.95
CA ILE A 17 1.06 13.41 -21.74
C ILE A 17 2.43 13.34 -21.07
N PHE A 18 3.50 13.42 -21.87
CA PHE A 18 4.88 13.55 -21.39
C PHE A 18 5.29 15.02 -21.36
N ALA A 19 6.11 15.41 -20.37
CA ALA A 19 6.75 16.72 -20.39
C ALA A 19 7.71 16.78 -21.59
N PRO A 20 7.85 17.93 -22.27
CA PRO A 20 8.64 18.06 -23.49
C PRO A 20 10.12 17.67 -23.32
N ASP A 21 10.60 17.57 -22.09
CA ASP A 21 11.99 17.23 -21.74
C ASP A 21 12.16 15.77 -21.25
N THR A 22 11.11 14.94 -21.27
CA THR A 22 11.17 13.56 -20.77
C THR A 22 11.30 12.53 -21.88
N ILE A 23 12.42 11.80 -21.89
CA ILE A 23 12.64 10.65 -22.78
C ILE A 23 11.55 9.59 -22.47
N PRO A 24 10.78 9.13 -23.47
CA PRO A 24 9.74 8.14 -23.23
C PRO A 24 10.36 6.85 -22.68
N PRO A 25 9.78 6.26 -21.61
CA PRO A 25 10.30 5.03 -21.05
C PRO A 25 10.15 3.89 -22.08
N PRO A 26 11.14 2.99 -22.19
CA PRO A 26 11.07 1.88 -23.13
C PRO A 26 9.84 1.02 -22.82
N THR A 27 9.08 0.65 -23.85
CA THR A 27 7.84 -0.16 -23.77
C THR A 27 8.00 -1.42 -22.93
N GLY A 28 9.15 -2.09 -23.05
CA GLY A 28 9.48 -3.27 -22.24
C GLY A 28 9.53 -2.99 -20.73
N LEU A 29 9.97 -1.79 -20.33
CA LEU A 29 10.01 -1.37 -18.91
C LEU A 29 8.60 -1.11 -18.37
N VAL A 30 7.72 -0.49 -19.17
CA VAL A 30 6.33 -0.23 -18.78
C VAL A 30 5.56 -1.55 -18.65
N LEU A 31 5.74 -2.48 -19.59
CA LEU A 31 5.13 -3.81 -19.54
C LEU A 31 5.60 -4.60 -18.32
N THR A 32 6.91 -4.60 -18.05
CA THR A 32 7.49 -5.27 -16.88
C THR A 32 6.95 -4.67 -15.58
N ALA A 33 6.82 -3.34 -15.51
CA ALA A 33 6.24 -2.65 -14.36
C ALA A 33 4.76 -3.02 -14.16
N ALA A 34 3.97 -3.10 -15.24
CA ALA A 34 2.58 -3.51 -15.18
C ALA A 34 2.44 -4.94 -14.65
N VAL A 35 3.15 -5.90 -15.24
CA VAL A 35 3.14 -7.32 -14.81
C VAL A 35 3.56 -7.43 -13.35
N HIS A 36 4.63 -6.74 -12.96
CA HIS A 36 5.10 -6.72 -11.58
C HIS A 36 4.01 -6.18 -10.64
N ILE A 37 3.37 -5.05 -10.96
CA ILE A 37 2.31 -4.48 -10.11
C ILE A 37 1.15 -5.45 -9.94
N TYR A 38 0.63 -6.04 -11.02
CA TYR A 38 -0.44 -7.02 -10.94
C TYR A 38 -0.06 -8.25 -10.12
N LEU A 39 1.16 -8.77 -10.32
CA LEU A 39 1.67 -9.90 -9.55
C LEU A 39 1.69 -9.58 -8.05
N VAL A 40 2.23 -8.42 -7.66
CA VAL A 40 2.30 -8.07 -6.23
C VAL A 40 0.92 -7.70 -5.67
N VAL A 41 -0.03 -7.20 -6.47
CA VAL A 41 -1.44 -7.06 -6.05
C VAL A 41 -2.05 -8.42 -5.75
N VAL A 42 -1.97 -9.37 -6.68
CA VAL A 42 -2.58 -10.71 -6.51
C VAL A 42 -1.93 -11.46 -5.35
N LEU A 43 -0.59 -11.57 -5.34
CA LEU A 43 0.12 -12.26 -4.27
C LEU A 43 -0.05 -11.54 -2.93
N GLY A 44 0.04 -10.20 -2.91
CA GLY A 44 -0.14 -9.41 -1.71
C GLY A 44 -1.55 -9.58 -1.12
N THR A 45 -2.59 -9.48 -1.94
CA THR A 45 -3.97 -9.65 -1.47
C THR A 45 -4.25 -11.06 -0.96
N LEU A 46 -3.83 -12.09 -1.69
CA LEU A 46 -4.01 -13.49 -1.28
C LEU A 46 -3.26 -13.80 0.02
N CYS A 47 -1.96 -13.48 0.10
CA CYS A 47 -1.15 -13.75 1.27
C CYS A 47 -1.68 -13.02 2.51
N ASN A 48 -2.02 -11.74 2.40
CA ASN A 48 -2.55 -10.96 3.53
C ASN A 48 -3.95 -11.44 3.95
N SER A 49 -4.81 -11.82 3.00
CA SER A 49 -6.14 -12.36 3.31
C SER A 49 -6.04 -13.70 4.04
N VAL A 50 -5.17 -14.59 3.59
CA VAL A 50 -4.89 -15.87 4.26
C VAL A 50 -4.30 -15.63 5.65
N ALA A 51 -3.37 -14.68 5.80
CA ALA A 51 -2.80 -14.34 7.10
C ALA A 51 -3.88 -13.84 8.08
N ILE A 52 -4.75 -12.92 7.65
CA ILE A 52 -5.88 -12.43 8.45
C ILE A 52 -6.81 -13.59 8.83
N TRP A 53 -7.18 -14.44 7.86
CA TRP A 53 -8.01 -15.60 8.10
C TRP A 53 -7.41 -16.53 9.16
N CYS A 54 -6.13 -16.86 9.04
CA CYS A 54 -5.39 -17.67 10.02
C CYS A 54 -5.38 -17.02 11.42
N VAL A 55 -5.15 -15.71 11.51
CA VAL A 55 -5.12 -14.98 12.79
C VAL A 55 -6.51 -14.99 13.45
N VAL A 56 -7.56 -14.72 12.68
CA VAL A 56 -8.93 -14.64 13.19
C VAL A 56 -9.44 -16.01 13.63
N THR A 57 -9.20 -17.06 12.83
CA THR A 57 -9.66 -18.43 13.11
C THR A 57 -8.86 -19.14 14.22
N CYS A 58 -7.61 -18.74 14.47
CA CYS A 58 -6.79 -19.38 15.49
C CYS A 58 -7.35 -19.16 16.91
N LYS A 59 -7.83 -20.23 17.56
CA LYS A 59 -8.38 -20.19 18.92
C LYS A 59 -7.32 -20.03 20.02
N LYS A 60 -6.07 -20.40 19.75
CA LYS A 60 -4.95 -20.31 20.72
C LYS A 60 -4.40 -18.89 20.88
N THR A 61 -4.67 -17.99 19.93
CA THR A 61 -4.17 -16.61 19.97
C THR A 61 -5.07 -15.71 20.81
N ARG A 62 -4.49 -14.98 21.77
CA ARG A 62 -5.22 -14.01 22.60
C ARG A 62 -5.78 -12.87 21.73
N MET A 63 -6.99 -12.40 22.05
CA MET A 63 -7.64 -11.32 21.29
C MET A 63 -6.79 -10.06 21.14
N ALA A 64 -6.04 -9.64 22.17
CA ALA A 64 -5.16 -8.48 22.09
C ALA A 64 -4.10 -8.63 20.98
N VAL A 65 -3.52 -9.84 20.85
CA VAL A 65 -2.53 -10.15 19.82
C VAL A 65 -3.19 -10.24 18.44
N LYS A 66 -4.43 -10.76 18.35
CA LYS A 66 -5.19 -10.75 17.09
C LYS A 66 -5.43 -9.33 16.58
N VAL A 67 -5.85 -8.41 17.45
CA VAL A 67 -6.07 -7.00 17.09
C VAL A 67 -4.78 -6.37 16.57
N LEU A 68 -3.66 -6.58 17.26
CA LEU A 68 -2.35 -6.07 16.84
C LEU A 68 -1.88 -6.65 15.49
N LEU A 69 -2.06 -7.96 15.28
CA LEU A 69 -1.71 -8.60 14.00
C LEU A 69 -2.62 -8.11 12.86
N CYS A 70 -3.93 -8.03 13.09
CA CYS A 70 -4.86 -7.49 12.12
C CYS A 70 -4.56 -6.02 11.79
N SER A 71 -4.14 -5.21 12.78
CA SER A 71 -3.75 -3.81 12.53
C SER A 71 -2.51 -3.67 11.65
N VAL A 72 -1.70 -4.72 11.50
CA VAL A 72 -0.59 -4.74 10.53
C VAL A 72 -1.11 -5.20 9.16
N PHE A 73 -1.80 -6.34 9.09
CA PHE A 73 -2.18 -6.94 7.80
C PHE A 73 -3.28 -6.16 7.06
N VAL A 74 -4.20 -5.49 7.78
CA VAL A 74 -5.30 -4.73 7.15
C VAL A 74 -4.78 -3.53 6.35
N PRO A 75 -3.88 -2.67 6.88
CA PRO A 75 -3.23 -1.63 6.09
C PRO A 75 -2.51 -2.16 4.85
N VAL A 76 -1.75 -3.26 4.97
CA VAL A 76 -1.05 -3.86 3.81
C VAL A 76 -2.05 -4.32 2.75
N LEU A 77 -3.15 -4.94 3.18
CA LEU A 77 -4.24 -5.34 2.28
C LEU A 77 -4.83 -4.11 1.56
N LEU A 78 -5.06 -3.01 2.30
CA LEU A 78 -5.57 -1.75 1.73
C LEU A 78 -4.57 -1.12 0.75
N ILE A 79 -3.26 -1.15 1.04
CA ILE A 79 -2.23 -0.69 0.10
C ILE A 79 -2.27 -1.51 -1.20
N CYS A 80 -2.40 -2.84 -1.08
CA CYS A 80 -2.47 -3.73 -2.22
C CYS A 80 -3.75 -3.52 -3.04
N LEU A 81 -4.89 -3.27 -2.40
CA LEU A 81 -6.18 -3.11 -3.09
C LEU A 81 -6.41 -1.70 -3.64
N VAL A 82 -6.03 -0.66 -2.89
CA VAL A 82 -6.32 0.73 -3.25
C VAL A 82 -5.15 1.32 -4.01
N THR A 83 -4.00 1.50 -3.35
CA THR A 83 -2.89 2.25 -3.92
C THR A 83 -2.31 1.57 -5.17
N ARG A 84 -2.17 0.25 -5.14
CA ARG A 84 -1.62 -0.46 -6.29
C ARG A 84 -2.59 -0.57 -7.46
N SER A 85 -3.89 -0.72 -7.21
CA SER A 85 -4.91 -0.65 -8.28
C SER A 85 -4.95 0.73 -8.91
N MET A 86 -4.81 1.79 -8.11
CA MET A 86 -4.70 3.15 -8.64
C MET A 86 -3.43 3.36 -9.49
N ARG A 87 -2.30 2.76 -9.08
CA ARG A 87 -1.07 2.77 -9.91
C ARG A 87 -1.22 1.96 -11.20
N SER A 88 -1.92 0.83 -11.19
CA SER A 88 -2.14 0.06 -12.42
C SER A 88 -3.00 0.83 -13.41
N GLU A 89 -4.02 1.55 -12.95
CA GLU A 89 -4.83 2.45 -13.79
C GLU A 89 -3.97 3.56 -14.41
N MET A 90 -3.01 4.13 -13.67
CA MET A 90 -2.09 5.14 -14.21
C MET A 90 -1.18 4.58 -15.32
N ILE A 91 -0.73 3.32 -15.18
CA ILE A 91 0.09 2.65 -16.19
C ILE A 91 -0.75 2.26 -17.41
N LEU A 92 -1.98 1.80 -17.20
CA LEU A 92 -2.95 1.55 -18.26
C LEU A 92 -3.29 2.82 -19.04
N ALA A 93 -3.50 3.94 -18.35
CA ALA A 93 -3.73 5.24 -18.99
C ALA A 93 -2.52 5.65 -19.85
N LEU A 94 -1.29 5.33 -19.43
CA LEU A 94 -0.08 5.49 -20.25
C LEU A 94 -0.08 4.58 -21.49
N PHE A 95 -0.58 3.35 -21.37
CA PHE A 95 -0.66 2.40 -22.50
C PHE A 95 -1.71 2.80 -23.53
N TYR A 96 -2.85 3.32 -23.08
CA TYR A 96 -3.98 3.70 -23.96
C TYR A 96 -3.99 5.18 -24.38
N CYS A 97 -2.93 5.94 -24.03
CA CYS A 97 -2.83 7.39 -24.29
C CYS A 97 -4.06 8.21 -23.86
N ASP A 98 -4.72 7.80 -22.78
CA ASP A 98 -5.94 8.44 -22.28
C ASP A 98 -5.59 9.51 -21.23
N ARG A 99 -5.49 10.76 -21.70
CA ARG A 99 -5.10 11.93 -20.88
C ARG A 99 -6.18 12.34 -19.87
N GLU A 100 -7.45 12.01 -20.12
CA GLU A 100 -8.57 12.43 -19.28
C GLU A 100 -8.59 11.69 -17.93
N ARG A 101 -8.06 10.46 -17.89
CA ARG A 101 -7.96 9.65 -16.66
C ARG A 101 -6.95 10.18 -15.64
N ILE A 102 -5.91 10.91 -16.05
CA ILE A 102 -4.80 11.32 -15.17
C ILE A 102 -5.02 12.76 -14.68
N THR A 103 -6.01 12.96 -13.82
CA THR A 103 -6.23 14.27 -13.18
C THR A 103 -5.22 14.52 -12.06
N VAL A 104 -4.82 15.79 -11.87
CA VAL A 104 -3.89 16.21 -10.80
C VAL A 104 -4.40 15.78 -9.42
N ILE A 105 -5.73 15.87 -9.21
CA ILE A 105 -6.40 15.44 -7.98
C ILE A 105 -6.14 13.96 -7.70
N TYR A 106 -6.26 13.09 -8.72
CA TYR A 106 -6.04 11.65 -8.57
C TYR A 106 -4.60 11.33 -8.15
N ARG A 107 -3.62 12.04 -8.74
CA ARG A 107 -2.20 11.89 -8.40
C ARG A 107 -1.91 12.29 -6.95
N VAL A 108 -2.45 13.43 -6.51
CA VAL A 108 -2.32 13.90 -5.13
C VAL A 108 -2.96 12.90 -4.16
N VAL A 109 -4.22 12.52 -4.37
CA VAL A 109 -4.94 11.55 -3.53
C VAL A 109 -4.19 10.22 -3.41
N THR A 110 -3.63 9.72 -4.51
CA THR A 110 -2.85 8.47 -4.50
C THR A 110 -1.58 8.62 -3.68
N MET A 111 -0.84 9.73 -3.81
CA MET A 111 0.36 10.00 -3.01
C MET A 111 0.03 10.15 -1.53
N VAL A 112 -1.02 10.91 -1.18
CA VAL A 112 -1.48 11.10 0.22
C VAL A 112 -1.80 9.75 0.84
N SER A 113 -2.65 8.99 0.15
CA SER A 113 -3.15 7.71 0.64
C SER A 113 -1.99 6.74 0.86
N TYR A 114 -1.06 6.64 -0.09
CA TYR A 114 0.12 5.80 0.04
C TYR A 114 0.99 6.18 1.25
N SER A 115 1.32 7.47 1.40
CA SER A 115 2.16 7.95 2.50
C SER A 115 1.51 7.67 3.86
N PHE A 116 0.20 7.93 3.99
CA PHE A 116 -0.55 7.65 5.20
C PHE A 116 -0.56 6.16 5.54
N LEU A 117 -0.90 5.31 4.57
CA LEU A 117 -0.95 3.86 4.75
C LEU A 117 0.43 3.26 5.07
N ALA A 118 1.49 3.73 4.42
CA ALA A 118 2.86 3.26 4.64
C ALA A 118 3.38 3.65 6.03
N GLN A 119 3.08 4.88 6.50
CA GLN A 119 3.43 5.30 7.86
C GLN A 119 2.68 4.48 8.91
N MET A 120 1.39 4.23 8.69
CA MET A 120 0.58 3.39 9.56
C MET A 120 1.15 1.96 9.65
N GLU A 121 1.49 1.35 8.51
CA GLU A 121 2.09 0.02 8.45
C GLU A 121 3.39 -0.03 9.26
N LEU A 122 4.32 0.90 9.00
CA LEU A 122 5.62 0.93 9.68
C LEU A 122 5.47 1.11 11.20
N ALA A 123 4.58 2.00 11.62
CA ALA A 123 4.29 2.25 13.03
C ALA A 123 3.65 1.02 13.71
N CYS A 124 2.71 0.33 13.04
CA CYS A 124 2.11 -0.90 13.54
C CYS A 124 3.13 -2.05 13.65
N ILE A 125 4.01 -2.23 12.67
CA ILE A 125 5.08 -3.25 12.71
C ILE A 125 6.03 -2.95 13.88
N THR A 126 6.42 -1.68 14.03
CA THR A 126 7.32 -1.24 15.12
C THR A 126 6.69 -1.49 16.49
N ALA A 127 5.43 -1.11 16.67
CA ALA A 127 4.70 -1.34 17.90
C ALA A 127 4.56 -2.84 18.21
N LEU A 128 4.25 -3.66 17.20
CA LEU A 128 4.18 -5.11 17.35
C LEU A 128 5.53 -5.70 17.76
N ALA A 129 6.62 -5.25 17.13
CA ALA A 129 7.98 -5.69 17.44
C ALA A 129 8.34 -5.34 18.90
N ILE A 130 8.09 -4.12 19.35
CA ILE A 130 8.33 -3.69 20.74
C ILE A 130 7.53 -4.55 21.71
N ILE A 131 6.24 -4.74 21.45
CA ILE A 131 5.35 -5.53 22.31
C ILE A 131 5.84 -6.99 22.41
N ARG A 132 6.31 -7.56 21.30
CA ARG A 132 6.89 -8.92 21.28
C ARG A 132 8.19 -8.99 22.06
N THR A 133 9.09 -8.03 21.90
CA THR A 133 10.35 -7.95 22.65
C THR A 133 10.09 -7.85 24.16
N VAL A 134 9.15 -6.98 24.57
CA VAL A 134 8.75 -6.83 25.98
C VAL A 134 8.13 -8.11 26.54
N ALA A 135 7.31 -8.81 25.74
CA ALA A 135 6.70 -10.07 26.14
C ALA A 135 7.74 -11.20 26.34
N VAL A 136 8.82 -11.21 25.55
CA VAL A 136 9.93 -12.17 25.72
C VAL A 136 10.74 -11.85 26.98
N TRP A 137 11.05 -10.58 27.21
CA TRP A 137 11.84 -10.16 28.38
C TRP A 137 11.09 -10.28 29.72
N SER A 138 9.77 -10.11 29.74
CA SER A 138 8.96 -10.10 30.95
C SER A 138 7.77 -11.08 30.88
N SER A 139 8.09 -12.34 30.58
CA SER A 139 7.09 -13.41 30.37
C SER A 139 6.15 -13.61 31.57
N LYS A 140 6.63 -13.41 32.81
CA LYS A 140 5.84 -13.65 34.03
C LYS A 140 4.87 -12.54 34.42
N ARG A 141 4.97 -11.33 33.84
CA ARG A 141 4.22 -10.15 34.34
C ARG A 141 3.27 -9.50 33.35
N HIS A 142 3.34 -9.78 32.05
CA HIS A 142 2.60 -8.99 31.05
C HIS A 142 1.68 -9.82 30.16
N ALA A 143 0.50 -10.14 30.70
CA ALA A 143 -0.66 -10.41 29.87
C ALA A 143 -1.16 -9.07 29.30
N ILE A 144 -0.85 -8.79 28.03
CA ILE A 144 -1.31 -7.57 27.34
C ILE A 144 -2.85 -7.56 27.38
N LYS A 145 -3.42 -6.56 28.06
CA LYS A 145 -4.87 -6.35 28.10
C LYS A 145 -5.34 -5.85 26.74
N LEU A 146 -6.52 -6.30 26.31
CA LEU A 146 -7.14 -5.88 25.05
C LEU A 146 -7.22 -4.34 24.94
N ARG A 147 -7.56 -3.66 26.04
CA ARG A 147 -7.64 -2.19 26.09
C ARG A 147 -6.33 -1.52 25.69
N VAL A 148 -5.19 -2.05 26.13
CA VAL A 148 -3.87 -1.47 25.80
C VAL A 148 -3.57 -1.64 24.32
N ALA A 149 -3.86 -2.82 23.75
CA ALA A 149 -3.68 -3.06 22.32
C ALA A 149 -4.54 -2.12 21.47
N VAL A 150 -5.82 -1.92 21.84
CA VAL A 150 -6.71 -1.00 21.13
C VAL A 150 -6.23 0.44 21.23
N ILE A 151 -5.81 0.89 22.43
CA ILE A 151 -5.28 2.25 22.62
C ILE A 151 -4.05 2.46 21.73
N VAL A 152 -3.11 1.51 21.69
CA VAL A 152 -1.91 1.60 20.85
C VAL A 152 -2.29 1.74 19.37
N VAL A 153 -3.22 0.93 18.86
CA VAL A 153 -3.66 1.01 17.47
C VAL A 153 -4.32 2.36 17.17
N ILE A 154 -5.18 2.86 18.06
CA ILE A 154 -5.82 4.17 17.91
C ILE A 154 -4.79 5.30 17.94
N SER A 155 -3.81 5.25 18.85
CA SER A 155 -2.73 6.24 18.92
C SER A 155 -1.89 6.25 17.64
N ILE A 156 -1.59 5.09 17.06
CA ILE A 156 -0.87 4.98 15.78
C ILE A 156 -1.70 5.56 14.64
N LEU A 157 -3.00 5.29 14.60
CA LEU A 157 -3.91 5.85 13.59
C LEU A 157 -3.94 7.38 13.66
N ILE A 158 -4.11 7.94 14.85
CA ILE A 158 -4.13 9.39 15.07
C ILE A 158 -2.77 10.00 14.69
N TYR A 159 -1.67 9.39 15.13
CA TYR A 159 -0.32 9.86 14.81
C TYR A 159 -0.09 9.89 13.30
N SER A 160 -0.40 8.78 12.60
CA SER A 160 -0.22 8.67 11.15
C SER A 160 -1.10 9.65 10.39
N PHE A 161 -2.29 9.96 10.91
CA PHE A 161 -3.20 10.94 10.30
C PHE A 161 -2.62 12.35 10.42
N ILE A 162 -2.16 12.73 11.61
CA ILE A 162 -1.56 14.04 11.86
C ILE A 162 -0.30 14.22 11.00
N THR A 163 0.61 13.24 11.00
CA THR A 163 1.85 13.32 10.20
C THR A 163 1.56 13.31 8.70
N GLY A 164 0.56 12.53 8.25
CA GLY A 164 0.12 12.51 6.86
C GLY A 164 -0.43 13.86 6.38
N VAL A 165 -1.20 14.56 7.22
CA VAL A 165 -1.72 15.89 6.93
C VAL A 165 -0.61 16.96 6.97
N VAL A 166 0.23 16.94 8.01
CA VAL A 166 1.31 17.93 8.19
C VAL A 166 2.38 17.81 7.10
N SER A 167 2.65 16.61 6.58
CA SER A 167 3.62 16.41 5.51
C SER A 167 3.20 17.04 4.16
N GLN A 168 2.01 17.62 4.05
CA GLN A 168 1.48 18.20 2.81
C GLN A 168 1.12 19.69 2.89
N GLY A 169 1.18 20.29 4.08
CA GLY A 169 1.07 21.74 4.25
C GLY A 169 2.44 22.40 4.16
#